data_AF-A0A0B5D3A1-F1
#
_entry.id   AF-A0A0B5D3A1-F1
#
_cell.length_a   1.000
_cell.length_b   1.000
_cell.length_c   1.000
_cell.angle_alpha   90.00
_cell.angle_beta   90.00
_cell.angle_gamma   90.00
#
_symmetry.space_group_name_H-M   'P 1'
#
loop_
_entity.id
_entity.type
_entity.pdbx_description
1 polymer ?
#
loop_
_entity_poly.entity_id
_entity_poly.type
_entity_poly.pdbx_seq_one_letter_code
_entity_poly.pdbx_strand_id
1 'polypeptide(L)'
;MEREPGRRTRRTVLLAAGAAGVLLVAQLLLIAYERGNPGQFPEPGRHTHVPAPTSRPVPSPAPRPSTGPLRGSAWYWELMDRSQSMYEYYRDSPASDDEVYNQAFLLLLSDRIAAFRLLADTVGTDEEHRALSRKHALGIEQLEEKYLQERPLGTDVLLRRPDGSVLEYDGSTAPGRS
;
A
#
# COMPACT_ATOMS: atom_id res chain seq x y z
N MET A 1 26.40 -22.16 -36.53
CA MET A 1 27.32 -22.10 -35.38
C MET A 1 26.65 -21.25 -34.31
N GLU A 2 25.80 -21.90 -33.51
CA GLU A 2 25.05 -21.27 -32.44
C GLU A 2 25.96 -21.06 -31.22
N ARG A 3 25.85 -19.89 -30.57
CA ARG A 3 26.40 -19.66 -29.23
C ARG A 3 25.31 -19.02 -28.39
N GLU A 4 24.69 -19.83 -27.53
CA GLU A 4 23.85 -19.38 -26.43
C GLU A 4 24.66 -18.51 -25.43
N PRO A 5 24.12 -17.36 -24.98
CA PRO A 5 24.55 -16.73 -23.75
C PRO A 5 23.51 -16.99 -22.65
N GLY A 6 23.33 -18.26 -22.29
CA GLY A 6 22.27 -18.71 -21.39
C GLY A 6 22.76 -19.44 -20.14
N ARG A 7 23.79 -18.96 -19.40
CA ARG A 7 24.14 -19.69 -18.15
C ARG A 7 24.84 -18.96 -17.00
N ARG A 8 25.32 -17.72 -17.16
CA ARG A 8 26.03 -17.04 -16.05
C ARG A 8 25.17 -16.08 -15.23
N THR A 9 24.09 -15.55 -15.79
CA THR A 9 23.29 -14.50 -15.13
C THR A 9 22.26 -15.03 -14.13
N ARG A 10 21.95 -16.33 -14.15
CA ARG A 10 20.96 -16.94 -13.23
C ARG A 10 21.51 -17.30 -11.85
N ARG A 11 22.84 -17.39 -11.68
CA ARG A 11 23.45 -17.75 -10.39
C ARG A 11 23.62 -16.57 -9.42
N THR A 12 23.75 -15.35 -9.93
CA THR A 12 23.91 -14.15 -9.09
C THR A 12 22.58 -13.64 -8.52
N VAL A 13 21.46 -13.85 -9.21
CA VAL A 13 20.13 -13.40 -8.73
C VAL A 13 19.61 -14.28 -7.59
N LEU A 14 19.97 -15.57 -7.56
CA LEU A 14 19.54 -16.49 -6.49
C LEU A 14 20.26 -16.28 -5.14
N LEU A 15 21.41 -15.62 -5.12
CA LEU A 15 22.14 -15.31 -3.88
C LEU A 15 21.67 -14.01 -3.21
N ALA A 16 21.06 -13.09 -3.96
CA ALA A 16 20.55 -11.83 -3.40
C ALA A 16 19.19 -12.00 -2.68
N ALA A 17 18.39 -13.00 -3.06
CA ALA A 17 17.09 -13.26 -2.44
C ALA A 17 17.20 -13.93 -1.05
N GLY A 18 18.30 -14.65 -0.78
CA GLY A 18 18.52 -15.32 0.50
C GLY A 18 18.91 -14.37 1.65
N ALA A 19 19.66 -13.31 1.35
CA ALA A 19 20.17 -12.39 2.37
C ALA A 19 19.08 -11.50 2.99
N ALA A 20 18.07 -11.09 2.21
CA ALA A 20 16.95 -10.28 2.70
C ALA A 20 16.02 -11.07 3.63
N GLY A 21 15.82 -12.37 3.36
CA GLY A 21 15.01 -13.25 4.21
C GLY A 21 15.64 -13.53 5.57
N VAL A 22 16.97 -13.73 5.62
CA VAL A 22 17.70 -13.99 6.89
C VAL A 22 17.67 -12.76 7.81
N LEU A 23 17.78 -11.54 7.26
CA LEU A 23 17.70 -10.31 8.06
C LEU A 23 16.30 -10.12 8.68
N LEU A 24 15.22 -10.39 7.93
CA LEU A 24 13.85 -10.31 8.45
C LEU A 24 13.57 -11.33 9.56
N VAL A 25 14.07 -12.56 9.43
CA VAL A 25 13.92 -13.60 10.46
C VAL A 25 14.77 -13.27 11.70
N ALA A 26 15.99 -12.74 11.53
CA ALA A 26 16.83 -12.31 12.65
C ALA A 26 16.20 -11.15 13.43
N GLN A 27 15.57 -10.19 12.73
CA GLN A 27 14.88 -9.06 13.38
C GLN A 27 13.67 -9.53 14.19
N LEU A 28 12.90 -10.49 13.66
CA LEU A 28 11.76 -11.09 14.35
C LEU A 28 12.17 -11.95 15.55
N LEU A 29 13.28 -12.68 15.46
CA LEU A 29 13.84 -13.46 16.57
C LEU A 29 14.40 -12.58 17.69
N LEU A 30 15.01 -11.43 17.36
CA LEU A 30 15.48 -10.48 18.37
C LEU A 30 14.31 -9.91 19.19
N ILE A 31 13.22 -9.54 18.51
CA ILE A 31 11.99 -9.01 19.14
C ILE A 31 11.30 -10.10 19.99
N ALA A 32 11.34 -11.35 19.55
CA ALA A 32 10.78 -12.47 20.31
C ALA A 32 11.63 -12.83 21.55
N TYR A 33 12.96 -12.76 21.44
CA TYR A 33 13.88 -13.02 22.56
C TYR A 33 13.76 -11.95 23.66
N GLU A 34 13.67 -10.67 23.31
CA GLU A 34 13.49 -9.58 24.29
C GLU A 34 12.12 -9.64 25.00
N ARG A 35 11.10 -10.22 24.37
CA ARG A 35 9.78 -10.46 25.00
C ARG A 35 9.68 -11.77 25.79
N GLY A 36 10.60 -12.71 25.58
CA GLY A 36 10.48 -14.09 26.05
C GLY A 36 11.10 -14.41 27.41
N ASN A 37 11.89 -13.51 28.00
CA ASN A 37 12.64 -13.82 29.23
C ASN A 37 12.34 -12.88 30.43
N PRO A 38 11.11 -12.84 30.97
CA PRO A 38 10.88 -12.33 32.31
C PRO A 38 11.09 -13.46 33.33
N GLY A 39 12.32 -13.58 33.83
CA GLY A 39 12.58 -14.15 35.16
C GLY A 39 13.15 -15.57 35.22
N GLN A 40 14.35 -15.66 35.81
CA GLN A 40 14.89 -16.69 36.72
C GLN A 40 16.38 -16.31 36.88
N PHE A 41 16.86 -15.86 38.05
CA PHE A 41 17.09 -16.63 39.26
C PHE A 41 16.93 -15.78 40.53
N PRO A 42 16.34 -16.32 41.61
CA PRO A 42 16.65 -15.88 42.97
C PRO A 42 17.71 -16.81 43.57
N GLU A 43 18.80 -16.27 44.11
CA GLU A 43 19.46 -16.90 45.27
C GLU A 43 20.18 -15.87 46.15
N PRO A 44 20.33 -16.18 47.45
CA PRO A 44 20.37 -15.19 48.51
C PRO A 44 21.78 -14.93 49.01
N GLY A 45 21.99 -13.72 49.54
CA GLY A 45 23.06 -13.48 50.50
C GLY A 45 23.86 -12.21 50.25
N ARG A 46 23.52 -11.19 51.05
CA ARG A 46 24.41 -10.43 51.95
C ARG A 46 24.01 -8.96 52.00
N HIS A 47 23.66 -8.57 53.22
CA HIS A 47 23.48 -7.23 53.74
C HIS A 47 24.07 -6.10 52.88
N THR A 48 23.19 -5.41 52.17
CA THR A 48 23.42 -4.04 51.71
C THR A 48 22.30 -3.18 52.28
N HIS A 49 22.69 -2.17 53.03
CA HIS A 49 21.86 -1.16 53.64
C HIS A 49 20.90 -0.56 52.59
N VAL A 50 19.61 -0.88 52.69
CA VAL A 50 18.57 -0.38 51.78
C VAL A 50 18.32 1.10 52.13
N PRO A 51 18.61 2.08 51.24
CA PRO A 51 18.05 3.40 51.42
C PRO A 51 16.54 3.32 51.22
N ALA A 52 15.76 4.01 52.04
CA ALA A 52 14.30 4.03 51.94
C ALA A 52 13.86 4.24 50.48
N PRO A 53 12.88 3.47 49.97
CA PRO A 53 12.44 3.58 48.58
C PRO A 53 11.92 5.00 48.37
N THR A 54 12.68 5.80 47.61
CA THR A 54 12.15 7.03 47.06
C THR A 54 11.16 6.60 45.99
N SER A 55 9.87 6.82 46.24
CA SER A 55 8.78 6.61 45.30
C SER A 55 8.97 7.56 44.11
N ARG A 56 9.85 7.21 43.17
CA ARG A 56 9.81 7.82 41.85
C ARG A 56 8.50 7.39 41.20
N PRO A 57 7.70 8.32 40.66
CA PRO A 57 6.54 7.95 39.86
C PRO A 57 7.03 7.03 38.75
N VAL A 58 6.44 5.84 38.65
CA VAL A 58 6.61 5.00 37.46
C VAL A 58 6.16 5.86 36.28
N PRO A 59 7.00 6.10 35.25
CA PRO A 59 6.55 6.80 34.06
C PRO A 59 5.35 6.04 33.51
N SER A 60 4.19 6.69 33.39
CA SER A 60 3.06 6.07 32.70
C SER A 60 3.55 5.58 31.35
N PRO A 61 3.32 4.30 30.98
CA PRO A 61 3.68 3.84 29.66
C PRO A 61 2.99 4.76 28.66
N ALA A 62 3.76 5.28 27.70
CA ALA A 62 3.21 6.10 26.63
C ALA A 62 1.99 5.36 26.03
N PRO A 63 0.88 6.06 25.73
CA PRO A 63 -0.27 5.43 25.12
C PRO A 63 0.21 4.66 23.89
N ARG A 64 -0.06 3.35 23.87
CA ARG A 64 0.28 2.54 22.70
C ARG A 64 -0.54 3.08 21.52
N PRO A 65 0.05 3.29 20.34
CA PRO A 65 -0.71 3.70 19.18
C PRO A 65 -1.83 2.68 18.95
N SER A 66 -3.02 3.19 18.68
CA SER A 66 -4.15 2.34 18.33
C SER A 66 -3.78 1.63 17.02
N THR A 67 -3.86 0.30 17.02
CA THR A 67 -3.61 -0.51 15.82
C THR A 67 -4.90 -1.20 15.44
N GLY A 68 -5.23 -1.16 14.17
CA GLY A 68 -6.48 -1.70 13.66
C GLY A 68 -6.44 -1.85 12.15
N PRO A 69 -7.49 -2.44 11.56
CA PRO A 69 -7.61 -2.55 10.12
C PRO A 69 -7.95 -1.19 9.50
N LEU A 70 -7.45 -0.92 8.29
CA LEU A 70 -7.66 0.34 7.56
C LEU A 70 -9.15 0.73 7.43
N ARG A 71 -10.03 -0.25 7.19
CA ARG A 71 -11.49 -0.07 7.12
C ARG A 71 -12.12 0.50 8.40
N GLY A 72 -11.42 0.42 9.53
CA GLY A 72 -11.85 1.02 10.79
C GLY A 72 -11.56 2.52 10.87
N SER A 73 -10.75 3.06 9.95
CA SER A 73 -10.40 4.48 9.90
C SER A 73 -11.44 5.29 9.13
N ALA A 74 -11.69 6.54 9.56
CA ALA A 74 -12.55 7.48 8.83
C ALA A 74 -11.99 7.82 7.44
N TRP A 75 -10.66 7.90 7.31
CA TRP A 75 -9.97 8.20 6.05
C TRP A 75 -10.28 7.18 4.95
N TYR A 76 -10.41 5.91 5.30
CA TYR A 76 -10.77 4.86 4.35
C TYR A 76 -12.14 5.14 3.72
N TRP A 77 -13.16 5.38 4.55
CA TRP A 77 -14.52 5.60 4.08
C TRP A 77 -14.68 6.90 3.30
N GLU A 78 -14.04 7.98 3.77
CA GLU A 78 -14.03 9.26 3.06
C GLU A 78 -13.43 9.12 1.65
N LEU A 79 -12.29 8.44 1.52
CA LEU A 79 -11.66 8.22 0.22
C LEU A 79 -12.49 7.30 -0.68
N MET A 80 -13.06 6.23 -0.12
CA MET A 80 -13.92 5.31 -0.86
C MET A 80 -15.17 6.01 -1.41
N ASP A 81 -15.80 6.87 -0.61
CA ASP A 81 -17.00 7.62 -0.98
C ASP A 81 -16.69 8.67 -2.06
N ARG A 82 -15.65 9.48 -1.86
CA ARG A 82 -15.19 10.47 -2.86
C ARG A 82 -14.85 9.81 -4.20
N SER A 83 -14.15 8.68 -4.17
CA SER A 83 -13.71 8.00 -5.40
C SER A 83 -14.87 7.34 -6.14
N GLN A 84 -15.84 6.76 -5.42
CA GLN A 84 -17.07 6.21 -6.03
C GLN A 84 -17.93 7.32 -6.63
N SER A 85 -18.10 8.42 -5.92
CA SER A 85 -18.83 9.60 -6.41
C SER A 85 -18.18 10.17 -7.68
N MET A 86 -16.85 10.22 -7.74
CA MET A 86 -16.11 10.64 -8.94
C MET A 86 -16.37 9.69 -10.13
N TYR A 87 -16.35 8.38 -9.89
CA TYR A 87 -16.65 7.39 -10.92
C TYR A 87 -18.07 7.56 -11.46
N GLU A 88 -19.06 7.72 -10.58
CA GLU A 88 -20.45 7.94 -10.96
C GLU A 88 -20.63 9.25 -11.73
N TYR A 89 -20.00 10.33 -11.27
CA TYR A 89 -20.03 11.62 -11.93
C TYR A 89 -19.53 11.55 -13.37
N TYR A 90 -18.33 10.99 -13.62
CA TYR A 90 -17.77 10.92 -14.98
C TYR A 90 -18.38 9.83 -15.86
N ARG A 91 -19.04 8.83 -15.26
CA ARG A 91 -19.88 7.89 -16.00
C ARG A 91 -21.10 8.59 -16.58
N ASP A 92 -21.74 9.45 -15.80
CA ASP A 92 -23.00 10.11 -16.19
C ASP A 92 -22.77 11.43 -16.92
N SER A 93 -21.66 12.11 -16.65
CA SER A 93 -21.24 13.39 -17.25
C SER A 93 -19.76 13.35 -17.67
N PRO A 94 -19.44 12.71 -18.80
CA PRO A 94 -18.07 12.65 -19.33
C PRO A 94 -17.49 14.05 -19.52
N ALA A 95 -16.23 14.24 -19.15
CA ALA A 95 -15.51 15.50 -19.39
C ALA A 95 -14.78 15.52 -20.75
N SER A 96 -14.70 14.39 -21.44
CA SER A 96 -14.14 14.26 -22.78
C SER A 96 -15.17 13.64 -23.73
N ASP A 97 -15.20 14.13 -24.97
CA ASP A 97 -16.06 13.61 -26.04
C ASP A 97 -15.53 12.29 -26.64
N ASP A 98 -14.28 11.93 -26.34
CA ASP A 98 -13.69 10.66 -26.77
C ASP A 98 -14.16 9.52 -25.86
N GLU A 99 -15.06 8.68 -26.40
CA GLU A 99 -15.66 7.57 -25.65
C GLU A 99 -14.63 6.55 -25.16
N VAL A 100 -13.62 6.22 -25.98
CA VAL A 100 -12.59 5.23 -25.62
C VAL A 100 -11.71 5.78 -24.51
N TYR A 101 -11.31 7.05 -24.61
CA TYR A 101 -10.54 7.73 -23.59
C TYR A 101 -11.30 7.82 -22.26
N ASN A 102 -12.60 8.18 -22.30
CA ASN A 102 -13.46 8.22 -21.12
C ASN A 102 -13.61 6.84 -20.47
N GLN A 103 -13.85 5.80 -21.28
CA GLN A 103 -13.98 4.43 -20.78
C GLN A 103 -12.65 3.93 -20.19
N ALA A 104 -11.50 4.26 -20.79
CA ALA A 104 -10.19 3.94 -20.24
C ALA A 104 -9.96 4.62 -18.88
N PHE A 105 -10.30 5.91 -18.75
CA PHE A 105 -10.25 6.62 -17.47
C PHE A 105 -11.11 5.94 -16.39
N LEU A 106 -12.38 5.62 -16.70
CA LEU A 106 -13.28 4.96 -15.76
C LEU A 106 -12.76 3.58 -15.32
N LEU A 107 -12.18 2.80 -16.24
CA LEU A 107 -11.57 1.51 -15.91
C LEU A 107 -10.36 1.65 -14.98
N LEU A 108 -9.48 2.62 -15.23
CA LEU A 108 -8.33 2.89 -14.37
C LEU A 108 -8.75 3.43 -12.99
N LEU A 109 -9.78 4.26 -12.93
CA LEU A 109 -10.35 4.72 -11.66
C LEU A 109 -10.97 3.57 -10.88
N SER A 110 -11.74 2.70 -11.55
CA SER A 110 -12.34 1.51 -10.94
C SER A 110 -11.28 0.55 -10.39
N ASP A 111 -10.19 0.34 -11.13
CA ASP A 111 -9.05 -0.47 -10.70
C ASP A 111 -8.41 0.10 -9.42
N ARG A 112 -8.19 1.42 -9.35
CA ARG A 112 -7.68 2.07 -8.13
C ARG A 112 -8.62 1.86 -6.95
N ILE A 113 -9.91 2.09 -7.13
CA ILE A 113 -10.94 1.86 -6.09
C ILE A 113 -10.90 0.40 -5.61
N ALA A 114 -10.83 -0.56 -6.54
CA ALA A 114 -10.74 -1.98 -6.21
C ALA A 114 -9.44 -2.29 -5.45
N ALA A 115 -8.31 -1.76 -5.89
CA ALA A 115 -7.03 -1.92 -5.22
C ALA A 115 -7.05 -1.38 -3.79
N PHE A 116 -7.72 -0.25 -3.54
CA PHE A 116 -7.85 0.28 -2.17
C PHE A 116 -8.77 -0.59 -1.30
N ARG A 117 -9.85 -1.14 -1.86
CA ARG A 117 -10.70 -2.11 -1.16
C ARG A 117 -9.92 -3.36 -0.74
N LEU A 118 -8.98 -3.84 -1.57
CA LEU A 118 -8.13 -4.98 -1.20
C LEU A 118 -7.22 -4.68 0.00
N LEU A 119 -6.95 -3.41 0.28
CA LEU A 119 -6.14 -2.98 1.44
C LEU A 119 -6.96 -2.78 2.72
N ALA A 120 -8.29 -2.97 2.67
CA ALA A 120 -9.22 -2.67 3.77
C ALA A 120 -8.86 -3.36 5.10
N ASP A 121 -8.40 -4.60 5.06
CA ASP A 121 -8.06 -5.38 6.26
C ASP A 121 -6.56 -5.26 6.64
N THR A 122 -5.81 -4.36 5.99
CA THR A 122 -4.41 -4.08 6.36
C THR A 122 -4.34 -3.48 7.75
N VAL A 123 -3.70 -4.18 8.67
CA VAL A 123 -3.51 -3.73 10.05
C VAL A 123 -2.36 -2.74 10.10
N GLY A 124 -2.59 -1.59 10.72
CA GLY A 124 -1.60 -0.53 10.87
C GLY A 124 -2.00 0.46 11.96
N THR A 125 -1.11 1.41 12.20
CA THR A 125 -1.35 2.59 13.02
C THR A 125 -2.14 3.65 12.24
N ASP A 126 -2.75 4.59 12.97
CA ASP A 126 -3.46 5.72 12.35
C ASP A 126 -2.57 6.55 11.38
N GLU A 127 -1.27 6.68 11.70
CA GLU A 127 -0.32 7.37 10.84
C GLU A 127 -0.03 6.60 9.55
N GLU A 128 0.16 5.28 9.63
CA GLU A 128 0.33 4.42 8.46
C GLU A 128 -0.91 4.40 7.57
N HIS A 129 -2.11 4.31 8.17
CA HIS A 129 -3.38 4.41 7.45
C HIS A 129 -3.53 5.75 6.74
N ARG A 130 -3.15 6.85 7.40
CA ARG A 130 -3.18 8.19 6.80
C ARG A 130 -2.21 8.31 5.64
N ALA A 131 -0.99 7.81 5.81
CA ALA A 131 0.02 7.82 4.74
C ALA A 131 -0.43 6.99 3.53
N LEU A 132 -0.98 5.80 3.78
CA LEU A 132 -1.51 4.91 2.74
C LEU A 132 -2.69 5.55 2.00
N SER A 133 -3.66 6.09 2.74
CA SER A 133 -4.84 6.77 2.17
C SER A 133 -4.43 7.99 1.35
N ARG A 134 -3.49 8.81 1.86
CA ARG A 134 -2.95 9.97 1.12
C ARG A 134 -2.26 9.55 -0.18
N LYS A 135 -1.44 8.50 -0.15
CA LYS A 135 -0.78 7.97 -1.35
C LYS A 135 -1.81 7.53 -2.38
N HIS A 136 -2.88 6.87 -1.94
CA HIS A 136 -3.94 6.41 -2.82
C HIS A 136 -4.74 7.59 -3.42
N ALA A 137 -5.13 8.54 -2.59
CA ALA A 137 -5.82 9.77 -3.01
C ALA A 137 -5.02 10.55 -4.06
N LEU A 138 -3.72 10.75 -3.84
CA LEU A 138 -2.85 11.43 -4.80
C LEU A 138 -2.83 10.72 -6.17
N GLY A 139 -2.86 9.38 -6.18
CA GLY A 139 -2.89 8.62 -7.42
C GLY A 139 -4.21 8.77 -8.20
N ILE A 140 -5.32 8.95 -7.49
CA ILE A 140 -6.64 9.24 -8.09
C ILE A 140 -6.66 10.68 -8.62
N GLU A 141 -6.19 11.64 -7.84
CA GLU A 141 -6.13 13.06 -8.23
C GLU A 141 -5.24 13.27 -9.47
N GLN A 142 -4.09 12.59 -9.55
CA GLN A 142 -3.23 12.64 -10.73
C GLN A 142 -3.87 12.01 -11.97
N LEU A 143 -4.69 10.97 -11.79
CA LEU A 143 -5.40 10.34 -12.88
C LEU A 143 -6.52 11.26 -13.40
N GLU A 144 -7.30 11.84 -12.49
CA GLU A 144 -8.34 12.83 -12.78
C GLU A 144 -7.76 14.07 -13.45
N GLU A 145 -6.64 14.60 -12.94
CA GLU A 145 -5.97 15.76 -13.53
C GLU A 145 -5.56 15.49 -14.99
N LYS A 146 -4.97 14.32 -15.27
CA LYS A 146 -4.62 13.93 -16.65
C LYS A 146 -5.85 13.85 -17.54
N TYR A 147 -6.92 13.24 -17.03
CA TYR A 147 -8.18 13.10 -17.74
C TYR A 147 -8.79 14.46 -18.10
N LEU A 148 -8.88 15.36 -17.12
CA LEU A 148 -9.41 16.72 -17.32
C LEU A 148 -8.53 17.60 -18.22
N GLN A 149 -7.22 17.34 -18.27
CA GLN A 149 -6.28 18.03 -19.16
C GLN A 149 -6.14 17.36 -20.53
N GLU A 150 -6.93 16.32 -20.82
CA GLU A 150 -6.83 15.53 -22.06
C GLU A 150 -5.40 15.04 -22.33
N ARG A 151 -4.69 14.65 -21.28
CA ARG A 151 -3.32 14.14 -21.36
C ARG A 151 -3.32 12.61 -21.42
N PRO A 152 -2.26 12.00 -21.94
CA PRO A 152 -2.12 10.55 -21.88
C PRO A 152 -2.27 10.02 -20.44
N LEU A 153 -3.15 9.04 -20.23
CA LEU A 153 -3.40 8.50 -18.89
C LEU A 153 -2.15 7.75 -18.36
N GLY A 154 -1.32 7.26 -19.28
CA GLY A 154 -0.03 6.62 -19.00
C GLY A 154 -0.13 5.15 -18.61
N THR A 155 -1.29 4.52 -18.86
CA THR A 155 -1.51 3.10 -18.62
C THR A 155 -2.40 2.55 -19.71
N ASP A 156 -1.92 1.50 -20.35
CA ASP A 156 -2.62 0.82 -21.45
C ASP A 156 -3.84 0.10 -20.88
N VAL A 157 -4.95 0.16 -21.61
CA VAL A 157 -6.20 -0.51 -21.24
C VAL A 157 -6.61 -1.40 -22.39
N LEU A 158 -6.76 -2.69 -22.10
CA LEU A 158 -7.30 -3.68 -23.02
C LEU A 158 -8.42 -4.44 -22.33
N LEU A 159 -9.65 -4.22 -22.76
CA LEU A 159 -10.82 -4.92 -22.25
C LEU A 159 -11.51 -5.69 -23.38
N ARG A 160 -11.51 -7.02 -23.28
CA ARG A 160 -12.30 -7.89 -24.14
C ARG A 160 -13.67 -8.10 -23.50
N ARG A 161 -14.72 -7.67 -24.19
CA ARG A 161 -16.10 -7.77 -23.72
C ARG A 161 -16.69 -9.14 -24.09
N PRO A 162 -17.73 -9.61 -23.37
CA PRO A 162 -18.38 -10.89 -23.67
C PRO A 162 -19.01 -10.98 -25.06
N ASP A 163 -19.37 -9.84 -25.66
CA ASP A 163 -19.91 -9.73 -27.03
C ASP A 163 -18.82 -9.85 -28.12
N GLY A 164 -17.56 -10.04 -27.73
CA GLY A 164 -16.42 -10.15 -28.65
C GLY A 164 -15.81 -8.80 -29.05
N SER A 165 -16.39 -7.67 -28.64
CA SER A 165 -15.79 -6.35 -28.86
C SER A 165 -14.57 -6.15 -27.95
N VAL A 166 -13.65 -5.30 -28.41
CA VAL A 166 -12.43 -4.96 -27.68
C VAL A 166 -12.36 -3.46 -27.54
N LEU A 167 -12.22 -3.00 -26.29
CA LEU A 167 -11.75 -1.65 -26.01
C LEU A 167 -10.23 -1.69 -25.87
N GLU A 168 -9.55 -0.84 -26.62
CA GLU A 168 -8.10 -0.70 -26.61
C GLU A 168 -7.73 0.77 -26.49
N TYR A 169 -6.87 1.07 -25.52
CA TYR A 169 -6.28 2.38 -25.31
C TYR A 169 -4.79 2.21 -24.99
N ASP A 170 -3.92 2.84 -25.77
CA ASP A 170 -2.46 2.66 -25.72
C ASP A 170 -1.77 3.39 -24.55
N GLY A 171 -2.49 4.09 -23.68
CA GLY A 171 -1.88 4.78 -22.53
C GLY A 171 -1.08 6.03 -22.88
N SER A 172 -0.52 6.11 -24.09
CA SER A 172 0.39 7.15 -24.59
C SER A 172 -0.32 8.25 -25.38
N THR A 173 -1.54 7.98 -25.83
CA THR A 173 -2.30 8.85 -26.74
C THR A 173 -3.25 9.76 -25.97
N ALA A 174 -3.28 11.04 -26.36
CA ALA A 174 -4.29 12.01 -25.93
C ALA A 174 -5.53 11.90 -26.85
N PRO A 175 -6.73 12.27 -26.39
CA PRO A 175 -7.91 12.26 -27.23
C PRO A 175 -7.73 13.16 -28.47
N GLY A 176 -8.30 12.74 -29.60
CA GLY A 176 -8.24 13.49 -30.86
C GLY A 176 -6.87 13.51 -31.59
N ARG A 177 -5.88 12.74 -31.13
CA ARG A 177 -4.58 12.58 -31.81
C ARG A 177 -4.36 11.13 -32.23
N SER A 178 -5.08 10.69 -33.26
CA SER A 178 -4.90 9.39 -33.93
C SER A 178 -4.13 9.53 -35.23
#